data_AF-A0A9W8SH63-F1
#
_entry.id   AF-A0A9W8SH63-F1
#
_cell.length_a   1.000
_cell.length_b   1.000
_cell.length_c   1.000
_cell.angle_alpha   90.00
_cell.angle_beta   90.00
_cell.angle_gamma   90.00
#
_symmetry.space_group_name_H-M   'P 1'
#
loop_
_entity.id
_entity.type
_entity.pdbx_description
1 polymer ?
#
loop_
_entity_poly.entity_id
_entity_poly.type
_entity_poly.pdbx_seq_one_letter_code
_entity_poly.pdbx_strand_id
1 'polypeptide(L)'
;MQEDDPLRMFFDTCAQGIRKYGCTNFGKQDIRNSLRSAGFIRVQMVSKKVPISSWPRDEAMKDIGTLMEANILEYIGALAAKPLVALGIPEGERKDMVSRACKSLKYGKAHRYMNCRFVFGQKDDEGSAVDSGSDL
;
A
#
# COMPACT_ATOMS: atom_id res chain seq x y z
N MET A 1 -5.91 -9.67 7.88
CA MET A 1 -5.63 -9.33 9.29
C MET A 1 -6.95 -9.18 10.01
N GLN A 2 -7.04 -9.62 11.27
CA GLN A 2 -8.24 -9.40 12.10
C GLN A 2 -8.44 -7.89 12.33
N GLU A 3 -9.65 -7.46 12.67
CA GLU A 3 -9.98 -6.03 12.82
C GLU A 3 -9.28 -5.38 14.01
N ASP A 4 -9.08 -6.13 15.08
CA ASP A 4 -8.39 -5.75 16.30
C ASP A 4 -6.86 -5.91 16.23
N ASP A 5 -6.32 -6.34 15.08
CA ASP A 5 -4.88 -6.47 14.88
C ASP A 5 -4.20 -5.09 15.01
N PRO A 6 -3.23 -4.91 15.93
CA PRO A 6 -2.62 -3.61 16.18
C PRO A 6 -1.95 -2.97 14.95
N LEU A 7 -1.39 -3.79 14.05
CA LEU A 7 -0.77 -3.29 12.83
C LEU A 7 -1.84 -2.83 11.83
N ARG A 8 -2.95 -3.55 11.72
CA ARG A 8 -4.10 -3.11 10.91
C ARG A 8 -4.69 -1.81 11.44
N MET A 9 -4.97 -1.72 12.74
CA MET A 9 -5.52 -0.50 13.35
C MET A 9 -4.62 0.72 13.10
N PHE A 10 -3.30 0.54 13.23
CA PHE A 10 -2.34 1.59 12.92
C PHE A 10 -2.43 2.07 11.47
N PHE A 11 -2.44 1.16 10.50
CA PHE A 11 -2.55 1.53 9.08
C PHE A 11 -3.88 2.16 8.71
N ASP A 12 -4.99 1.63 9.23
CA ASP A 12 -6.32 2.17 8.99
C ASP A 12 -6.45 3.60 9.56
N THR A 13 -5.86 3.85 10.73
CA THR A 13 -5.80 5.19 11.35
C THR A 13 -4.92 6.14 10.53
N CYS A 14 -3.73 5.69 10.12
CA CYS A 14 -2.85 6.51 9.26
C CYS A 14 -3.52 6.85 7.93
N ALA A 15 -4.27 5.93 7.32
CA ALA A 15 -5.03 6.20 6.12
C ALA A 15 -6.10 7.28 6.33
N GLN A 16 -6.75 7.33 7.50
CA GLN A 16 -7.67 8.42 7.85
C GLN A 16 -6.92 9.76 7.98
N GLY A 17 -5.74 9.76 8.61
CA GLY A 17 -4.90 10.95 8.75
C GLY A 17 -4.42 11.50 7.41
N ILE A 18 -3.96 10.64 6.50
CA ILE A 18 -3.55 11.02 5.14
C ILE A 18 -4.70 11.69 4.39
N ARG A 19 -5.93 11.20 4.55
CA ARG A 19 -7.11 11.82 3.92
C ARG A 19 -7.39 13.24 4.43
N LYS A 20 -7.01 13.58 5.66
CA LYS A 20 -7.12 14.95 6.19
C LYS A 20 -6.20 15.95 5.49
N TYR A 21 -5.10 15.47 4.89
CA TYR A 21 -4.19 16.29 4.08
C TYR A 21 -4.63 16.46 2.61
N GLY A 22 -5.88 16.15 2.27
CA GLY A 22 -6.41 16.31 0.91
C GLY A 22 -6.29 15.06 0.02
N CYS A 23 -5.59 14.02 0.47
CA CYS A 23 -5.55 12.72 -0.20
C CYS A 23 -6.84 11.91 0.07
N THR A 24 -8.02 12.49 -0.21
CA THR A 24 -9.35 12.01 0.21
C THR A 24 -9.65 10.57 -0.20
N ASN A 25 -9.11 10.13 -1.34
CA ASN A 25 -9.30 8.78 -1.87
C ASN A 25 -8.22 7.77 -1.45
N PHE A 26 -7.27 8.15 -0.58
CA PHE A 26 -6.19 7.26 -0.13
C PHE A 26 -6.77 5.96 0.46
N GLY A 27 -6.34 4.81 -0.06
CA GLY A 27 -6.84 3.48 0.32
C GLY A 27 -8.30 3.17 -0.07
N LYS A 28 -9.00 4.07 -0.77
CA LYS A 28 -10.39 3.89 -1.26
C LYS A 28 -10.48 3.92 -2.79
N GLN A 29 -9.43 4.39 -3.46
CA GLN A 29 -9.43 4.59 -4.91
C GLN A 29 -9.49 3.27 -5.69
N ASP A 30 -10.39 3.22 -6.67
CA ASP A 30 -10.34 2.21 -7.72
C ASP A 30 -9.27 2.60 -8.75
N ILE A 31 -8.06 2.06 -8.56
CA ILE A 31 -6.92 2.32 -9.44
C ILE A 31 -7.17 1.84 -10.87
N ARG A 32 -7.95 0.76 -11.06
CA ARG A 32 -8.28 0.25 -12.41
C ARG A 32 -9.13 1.26 -13.16
N ASN A 33 -10.17 1.77 -12.52
CA ASN A 33 -11.00 2.81 -13.15
C ASN A 33 -10.22 4.11 -13.33
N SER A 34 -9.30 4.44 -12.42
CA SER A 34 -8.42 5.61 -12.56
C SER A 34 -7.55 5.51 -13.83
N LEU A 35 -6.98 4.34 -14.14
CA LEU A 35 -6.24 4.12 -15.39
C LEU A 35 -7.16 4.23 -16.62
N ARG A 36 -8.35 3.63 -16.58
CA ARG A 36 -9.32 3.72 -17.70
C ARG A 36 -9.74 5.17 -17.98
N SER A 37 -10.07 5.93 -16.94
CA SER A 37 -10.41 7.35 -17.04
C SER A 37 -9.25 8.19 -17.57
N ALA A 38 -8.02 7.77 -17.34
CA ALA A 38 -6.82 8.41 -17.88
C ALA A 38 -6.50 7.98 -19.34
N GLY A 39 -7.38 7.21 -20.00
CA GLY A 39 -7.22 6.79 -21.39
C GLY A 39 -6.37 5.54 -21.60
N PHE A 40 -5.99 4.83 -20.53
CA PHE A 40 -5.31 3.54 -20.68
C PHE A 40 -6.30 2.48 -21.18
N ILE A 41 -5.86 1.71 -22.17
CA ILE A 41 -6.57 0.55 -22.70
C ILE A 41 -6.00 -0.75 -22.13
N ARG A 42 -6.72 -1.86 -22.35
CA ARG A 42 -6.33 -3.22 -21.90
C ARG A 42 -5.92 -3.26 -20.41
N VAL A 43 -6.61 -2.49 -19.55
CA VAL A 43 -6.27 -2.40 -18.12
C VAL A 43 -6.50 -3.73 -17.41
N GLN A 44 -5.44 -4.26 -16.80
CA GLN A 44 -5.44 -5.49 -16.00
C GLN A 44 -5.16 -5.18 -14.53
N MET A 45 -5.62 -6.09 -13.65
CA MET A 45 -5.27 -6.06 -12.23
C MET A 45 -4.91 -7.46 -11.80
N VAL A 46 -3.73 -7.60 -11.20
CA VAL A 46 -3.27 -8.83 -10.56
C VAL A 46 -3.15 -8.57 -9.07
N SER A 47 -3.83 -9.38 -8.25
CA SER A 47 -3.70 -9.31 -6.79
C SER A 47 -2.85 -10.46 -6.29
N LYS A 48 -1.80 -10.15 -5.52
CA LYS A 48 -0.93 -11.14 -4.88
C LYS A 48 -1.02 -10.99 -3.36
N LYS A 49 -1.11 -12.12 -2.65
CA LYS A 49 -0.99 -12.14 -1.20
C LYS A 49 0.48 -12.09 -0.85
N VAL A 50 0.93 -10.96 -0.34
CA VAL A 50 2.31 -10.76 0.11
C VAL A 50 2.34 -11.00 1.62
N PRO A 51 3.09 -12.00 2.10
CA PRO A 51 3.19 -12.29 3.52
C PRO A 51 3.90 -11.16 4.24
N ILE A 52 3.67 -11.05 5.54
CA ILE A 52 4.42 -10.19 6.43
C ILE A 52 5.05 -11.11 7.46
N SER A 53 6.39 -11.05 7.57
CA SER A 53 7.25 -11.95 8.35
C SER A 53 7.49 -13.33 7.73
N SER A 54 8.39 -14.10 8.34
CA SER A 54 8.97 -15.36 7.83
C SER A 54 8.15 -16.63 8.11
N TRP A 55 6.85 -16.50 8.38
CA TRP A 55 5.96 -17.65 8.65
C TRP A 55 5.66 -18.57 7.44
N PRO A 56 5.74 -18.14 6.16
CA PRO A 56 5.52 -19.05 5.04
C PRO A 56 6.51 -20.21 5.01
N ARG A 57 6.05 -21.38 4.54
CA ARG A 57 6.91 -22.57 4.33
C ARG A 57 7.73 -22.48 3.05
N ASP A 58 7.18 -21.86 2.01
CA ASP A 58 7.89 -21.64 0.76
C ASP A 58 9.01 -20.62 0.97
N GLU A 59 10.24 -20.96 0.57
CA GLU A 59 11.42 -20.14 0.88
C GLU A 59 11.38 -18.77 0.20
N ALA A 60 10.91 -18.69 -1.06
CA ALA A 60 10.77 -17.40 -1.75
C ALA A 60 9.75 -16.50 -1.05
N MET A 61 8.63 -17.07 -0.60
CA MET A 61 7.62 -16.33 0.15
C MET A 61 8.10 -15.94 1.55
N LYS A 62 8.96 -16.74 2.18
CA LYS A 62 9.61 -16.40 3.45
C LYS A 62 10.53 -15.19 3.29
N ASP A 63 11.34 -15.16 2.22
CA ASP A 63 12.23 -14.04 1.91
C ASP A 63 11.44 -12.76 1.66
N ILE A 64 10.40 -12.84 0.81
CA ILE A 64 9.47 -11.73 0.56
C ILE A 64 8.85 -11.24 1.87
N GLY A 65 8.39 -12.16 2.72
CA GLY A 65 7.76 -11.82 4.00
C GLY A 65 8.72 -11.12 4.96
N THR A 66 9.97 -11.56 5.02
CA THR A 66 11.04 -10.97 5.84
C THR A 66 11.36 -9.55 5.38
N LEU A 67 11.50 -9.34 4.07
CA LEU A 67 11.70 -8.01 3.49
C LEU A 67 10.49 -7.10 3.74
N MET A 68 9.27 -7.64 3.64
CA MET A 68 8.05 -6.89 3.92
C MET A 68 7.95 -6.47 5.39
N GLU A 69 8.37 -7.33 6.33
CA GLU A 69 8.46 -6.97 7.75
C GLU A 69 9.42 -5.80 7.98
N ALA A 70 10.63 -5.86 7.42
CA ALA A 70 11.61 -4.77 7.53
C ALA A 70 11.06 -3.45 6.95
N ASN A 71 10.47 -3.52 5.76
CA ASN A 71 9.84 -2.36 5.11
C ASN A 71 8.72 -1.76 5.97
N ILE A 72 7.84 -2.60 6.54
CA ILE A 72 6.76 -2.12 7.41
C ILE A 72 7.31 -1.46 8.68
N LEU A 73 8.35 -2.02 9.29
CA LEU A 73 8.95 -1.44 10.50
C LEU A 73 9.49 -0.02 10.26
N GLU A 74 10.16 0.20 9.13
CA GLU A 74 10.59 1.55 8.73
C GLU A 74 9.39 2.46 8.46
N TYR A 75 8.39 1.94 7.75
CA TYR A 75 7.21 2.69 7.36
C TYR A 75 6.34 3.12 8.55
N ILE A 76 6.24 2.32 9.61
CA ILE A 76 5.56 2.71 10.86
C ILE A 76 6.16 3.98 11.43
N GLY A 77 7.49 4.08 11.46
CA GLY A 77 8.19 5.27 11.95
C GLY A 77 7.85 6.52 11.12
N ALA A 78 7.82 6.38 9.79
CA ALA A 78 7.50 7.48 8.88
C ALA A 78 6.03 7.95 9.00
N LEU A 79 5.08 7.03 9.14
CA LEU A 79 3.65 7.35 9.23
C LEU A 79 3.23 7.91 10.59
N ALA A 80 3.97 7.60 11.66
CA ALA A 80 3.67 8.14 12.99
C ALA A 80 3.79 9.68 13.06
N ALA A 81 4.61 10.28 12.18
CA ALA A 81 5.02 11.68 12.28
C ALA A 81 3.94 12.69 11.85
N LYS A 82 3.19 12.42 10.79
CA LYS A 82 2.26 13.38 10.17
C LYS A 82 0.81 12.91 10.19
N PRO A 83 0.45 11.74 9.63
CA PRO A 83 -0.93 11.25 9.61
C PRO A 83 -1.66 11.27 10.96
N LEU A 84 -1.03 10.75 12.02
CA LEU A 84 -1.66 10.68 13.33
C LEU A 84 -1.83 12.07 13.99
N VAL A 85 -0.90 12.99 13.72
CA VAL A 85 -0.99 14.40 14.16
C VAL A 85 -2.17 15.11 13.48
N ALA A 86 -2.41 14.83 12.20
CA ALA A 86 -3.52 15.40 11.43
C ALA A 86 -4.91 15.05 11.99
N LEU A 87 -4.99 13.96 12.77
CA LEU A 87 -6.21 13.53 13.45
C LEU A 87 -6.36 14.14 14.84
N GLY A 88 -5.41 14.94 15.32
CA GLY A 88 -5.44 15.51 16.66
C GLY A 88 -5.19 14.50 17.78
N ILE A 89 -4.72 13.29 17.47
CA ILE A 89 -4.45 12.25 18.47
C ILE A 89 -3.32 12.73 19.40
N PRO A 90 -3.48 12.71 20.73
CA PRO A 90 -2.45 13.14 21.68
C PRO A 90 -1.13 12.38 21.51
N GLU A 91 0.00 13.03 21.79
CA GLU A 91 1.33 12.45 21.56
C GLU A 91 1.55 11.09 22.27
N GLY A 92 1.08 10.97 23.51
CA GLY A 92 1.16 9.72 24.28
C GLY A 92 0.45 8.56 23.58
N GLU A 93 -0.77 8.80 23.08
CA GLU A 93 -1.55 7.80 22.35
C GLU A 93 -0.91 7.44 21.00
N ARG A 94 -0.33 8.42 20.30
CA ARG A 94 0.43 8.14 19.06
C ARG A 94 1.62 7.22 19.33
N LYS A 95 2.39 7.51 20.39
CA LYS A 95 3.54 6.68 20.80
C LYS A 95 3.10 5.27 21.22
N ASP A 96 1.99 5.15 21.94
CA ASP A 96 1.43 3.84 22.31
C ASP A 96 1.01 3.04 21.07
N MET A 97 0.28 3.66 20.15
CA MET A 97 -0.17 3.00 18.92
C MET A 97 1.01 2.47 18.09
N VAL A 98 2.07 3.29 17.93
CA VAL A 98 3.31 2.88 17.27
C VAL A 98 3.97 1.71 18.01
N SER A 99 4.10 1.81 19.34
CA SER A 99 4.72 0.74 20.15
C SER A 99 3.95 -0.58 20.01
N ARG A 100 2.62 -0.53 20.06
CA ARG A 100 1.74 -1.70 19.89
C ARG A 100 1.85 -2.30 18.50
N ALA A 101 1.85 -1.48 17.45
CA ALA A 101 2.03 -1.96 16.07
C ALA A 101 3.40 -2.65 15.89
N CYS A 102 4.48 -2.01 16.34
CA CYS A 102 5.84 -2.57 16.28
C CYS A 102 5.98 -3.87 17.08
N LYS A 103 5.47 -3.92 18.32
CA LYS A 103 5.50 -5.13 19.15
C LYS A 103 4.69 -6.26 18.52
N SER A 104 3.51 -5.94 18.00
CA SER A 104 2.63 -6.90 17.33
C SER A 104 3.26 -7.47 16.06
N LEU A 105 4.03 -6.67 15.33
CA LEU A 105 4.77 -7.12 14.16
C LEU A 105 5.95 -8.04 14.54
N LYS A 106 6.83 -7.58 15.44
CA LYS A 106 8.07 -8.30 15.80
C LYS A 106 7.84 -9.57 16.62
N TYR A 107 6.83 -9.57 17.50
CA TYR A 107 6.64 -10.62 18.50
C TYR A 107 5.29 -11.31 18.39
N GLY A 108 4.42 -10.85 17.49
CA GLY A 108 3.13 -11.48 17.26
C GLY A 108 3.24 -12.81 16.53
N LYS A 109 2.28 -13.71 16.78
CA LYS A 109 2.19 -15.02 16.11
C LYS A 109 1.22 -15.03 14.93
N ALA A 110 0.72 -13.86 14.53
CA ALA A 110 -0.26 -13.76 13.46
C ALA A 110 0.41 -13.98 12.10
N HIS A 111 -0.12 -14.93 11.32
CA HIS A 111 0.30 -15.15 9.92
C HIS A 111 -0.34 -14.10 9.01
N ARG A 112 0.25 -12.90 9.03
CA ARG A 112 -0.27 -11.74 8.30
C ARG A 112 0.12 -11.80 6.83
N TYR A 113 -0.77 -11.26 6.00
CA TYR A 113 -0.48 -10.92 4.62
C TYR A 113 -1.21 -9.64 4.24
N MET A 114 -0.70 -8.97 3.22
CA MET A 114 -1.36 -7.86 2.53
C MET A 114 -1.71 -8.26 1.09
N ASN A 115 -2.77 -7.67 0.55
CA ASN A 115 -3.11 -7.82 -0.86
C ASN A 115 -2.40 -6.73 -1.66
N CYS A 116 -1.25 -7.06 -2.26
CA CYS A 116 -0.58 -6.18 -3.20
C CYS A 116 -1.29 -6.27 -4.55
N ARG A 117 -1.90 -5.16 -4.97
CA ARG A 117 -2.61 -5.03 -6.24
C ARG A 117 -1.70 -4.36 -7.25
N PHE A 118 -1.31 -5.10 -8.28
CA PHE A 118 -0.61 -4.58 -9.44
C PHE A 118 -1.66 -4.23 -10.49
N VAL A 119 -1.77 -2.94 -10.83
CA VAL A 119 -2.72 -2.45 -11.83
C VAL A 119 -1.91 -1.79 -12.93
N PHE A 120 -2.09 -2.25 -14.16
CA PHE A 120 -1.34 -1.79 -15.32
C PHE A 120 -2.23 -1.78 -16.56
N GLY A 121 -1.91 -0.95 -17.53
CA GLY A 121 -2.62 -0.81 -18.80
C GLY A 121 -1.67 -0.30 -19.87
N GLN A 122 -2.14 -0.23 -21.10
CA GLN A 122 -1.36 0.23 -22.24
C GLN A 122 -1.87 1.61 -22.68
N LYS A 123 -0.97 2.47 -23.12
CA LYS A 123 -1.31 3.73 -23.76
C LYS A 123 -1.23 3.50 -25.26
N ASP A 124 -2.26 3.90 -26.00
CA ASP A 124 -2.19 3.88 -27.46
C ASP A 124 -1.34 5.05 -27.94
N ASP A 125 -0.30 4.76 -28.72
CA ASP A 125 0.60 5.75 -29.33
C ASP A 125 0.01 6.33 -30.63
N GLU A 126 -1.28 6.71 -30.62
CA GLU A 126 -1.87 7.51 -31.71
C GLU A 126 -1.41 8.98 -31.63
N GLY A 127 -0.09 9.13 -31.74
CA GLY A 127 0.66 10.34 -31.99
C GLY A 127 1.93 10.07 -32.82
N SER A 128 2.09 8.85 -33.38
CA SER A 128 3.19 8.48 -34.30
C SER A 128 2.77 8.42 -35.78
N ALA A 129 1.53 8.82 -36.11
CA ALA A 129 1.02 8.87 -37.48
C ALA A 129 1.04 10.30 -38.04
N VAL A 130 2.23 10.83 -38.34
CA VAL A 130 2.53 11.81 -39.41
C VAL A 130 4.01 11.56 -39.74
N ASP A 131 4.38 10.97 -40.87
CA ASP A 131 4.33 11.60 -42.18
C ASP A 131 4.22 10.55 -43.29
N SER A 132 3.20 10.72 -44.13
CA SER A 132 3.09 10.04 -45.41
C SER A 132 3.98 10.81 -46.39
N GLY A 133 5.28 10.49 -46.40
CA GLY A 133 6.17 10.88 -47.49
C GLY A 133 5.90 10.02 -48.71
N SER A 134 4.85 10.35 -49.45
CA SER A 134 4.74 9.98 -50.86
C SER A 134 5.79 10.78 -51.64
N ASP A 135 6.93 10.17 -51.93
CA ASP A 135 7.83 10.61 -52.99
C ASP A 135 8.12 9.43 -53.93
N LEU A 136 7.47 9.53 -55.09
CA LEU A 136 7.84 9.06 -56.44
C LEU A 136 8.38 7.63 -56.61
#